data_AF-A0A9P5YI39-F1
#
_entry.id   AF-A0A9P5YI39-F1
#
_cell.length_a   1.000
_cell.length_b   1.000
_cell.length_c   1.000
_cell.angle_alpha   90.00
_cell.angle_beta   90.00
_cell.angle_gamma   90.00
#
_symmetry.space_group_name_H-M   'P 1'
#
loop_
_entity.id
_entity.type
_entity.pdbx_description
1 polymer ?
#
loop_
_entity_poly.entity_id
_entity_poly.type
_entity_poly.pdbx_seq_one_letter_code
_entity_poly.pdbx_strand_id
1 'polypeptide(L)'
;MSELIRRVNSLPGSPFSTPRPRVSNSSHLKVSAPGTAYSPYLKSSKSLLSRIAPLHPNRRTPPPPLPPPPPPKKTKKEREREEQWEEELIESVGGITEWACMSDAERKEMRKVKREQEMLGWED
;
A
#
# COMPACT_ATOMS: atom_id res chain seq x y z
N MET A 1 -10.53 -9.22 39.43
CA MET A 1 -10.40 -7.86 38.88
C MET A 1 -11.72 -7.08 38.89
N SER A 2 -12.82 -7.67 38.40
CA SER A 2 -14.15 -7.04 38.34
C SER A 2 -14.71 -6.56 39.69
N GLU A 3 -14.56 -7.37 40.73
CA GLU A 3 -15.01 -7.04 42.11
C GLU A 3 -14.25 -5.87 42.74
N LEU A 4 -12.97 -5.71 42.39
CA LEU A 4 -12.14 -4.59 42.85
C LEU A 4 -12.60 -3.27 42.23
N ILE A 5 -12.91 -3.29 40.93
CA ILE A 5 -13.43 -2.14 40.17
C ILE A 5 -14.80 -1.70 40.72
N ARG A 6 -15.68 -2.66 41.04
CA ARG A 6 -16.99 -2.37 41.66
C ARG A 6 -16.86 -1.65 43.00
N ARG A 7 -15.91 -2.08 43.85
CA ARG A 7 -15.67 -1.44 45.15
C ARG A 7 -15.15 -0.02 45.01
N VAL A 8 -14.16 0.22 44.16
CA VAL A 8 -13.60 1.57 43.95
C VAL A 8 -14.65 2.53 43.39
N ASN A 9 -15.52 2.06 42.49
CA ASN A 9 -16.59 2.87 41.93
C ASN A 9 -17.74 3.20 42.89
N SER A 10 -17.85 2.48 44.02
CA SER A 10 -18.87 2.74 45.04
C SER A 10 -18.51 3.89 46.00
N LEU A 11 -17.30 4.45 45.90
CA LEU A 11 -16.87 5.57 46.74
C LEU A 11 -17.37 6.93 46.18
N PRO A 12 -17.89 7.83 47.03
CA PRO A 12 -18.24 9.18 46.62
C PRO A 12 -16.96 9.92 46.18
N GLY A 13 -16.91 10.31 44.90
CA GLY A 13 -15.74 10.95 44.29
C GLY A 13 -14.94 10.06 43.32
N SER A 14 -15.42 8.87 42.97
CA SER A 14 -14.76 8.04 41.94
C SER A 14 -14.67 8.80 40.59
N PRO A 15 -13.47 8.89 39.97
CA PRO A 15 -13.31 9.48 38.64
C PRO A 15 -13.85 8.57 37.52
N PHE A 16 -14.23 7.33 37.84
CA PHE A 16 -14.78 6.38 36.88
C PHE A 16 -16.31 6.42 36.91
N SER A 17 -16.93 6.94 35.85
CA SER A 17 -18.39 6.86 35.68
C SER A 17 -18.83 5.40 35.66
N THR A 18 -19.70 5.02 36.60
CA THR A 18 -20.35 3.71 36.60
C THR A 18 -21.25 3.59 35.37
N PRO A 19 -20.99 2.67 34.41
CA PRO A 19 -21.97 2.39 33.37
C PRO A 19 -23.14 1.67 34.03
N ARG A 20 -24.29 2.35 34.13
CA ARG A 20 -25.55 1.72 34.55
C ARG A 20 -25.81 0.53 33.61
N PRO A 21 -26.08 -0.69 34.13
CA PRO A 21 -26.48 -1.80 33.27
C PRO A 21 -27.84 -1.43 32.67
N ARG A 22 -27.90 -1.17 31.36
CA ARG A 22 -29.17 -1.14 30.64
C ARG A 22 -29.67 -2.57 30.60
N VAL A 23 -30.74 -2.86 31.34
CA VAL A 23 -31.59 -4.02 31.07
C VAL A 23 -32.05 -3.87 29.62
N SER A 24 -31.48 -4.68 28.72
CA SER A 24 -31.75 -4.61 27.30
C SER A 24 -33.03 -5.39 26.99
N ASN A 25 -34.18 -4.78 27.26
CA ASN A 25 -35.38 -5.13 26.52
C ASN A 25 -35.49 -4.15 25.35
N SER A 26 -35.20 -4.68 24.17
CA SER A 26 -35.76 -4.28 22.88
C SER A 26 -36.67 -3.05 22.90
N SER A 27 -36.23 -1.95 22.31
CA SER A 27 -36.97 -1.25 21.26
C SER A 27 -36.20 -0.02 20.82
N HIS A 28 -36.20 0.19 19.51
CA HIS A 28 -35.74 1.38 18.82
C HIS A 28 -36.08 2.66 19.61
N LEU A 29 -35.08 3.36 20.13
CA LEU A 29 -35.11 4.82 20.35
C LEU A 29 -33.69 5.28 20.71
N LYS A 30 -33.22 6.26 19.94
CA LYS A 30 -31.95 6.95 20.09
C LYS A 30 -31.95 7.67 21.43
N VAL A 31 -31.15 7.19 22.39
CA VAL A 31 -30.88 7.92 23.65
C VAL A 31 -29.38 8.12 23.76
N SER A 32 -28.98 9.36 23.47
CA SER A 32 -27.65 9.93 23.69
C SER A 32 -27.11 9.53 25.06
N ALA A 33 -25.92 8.92 25.07
CA ALA A 33 -25.22 8.61 26.30
C ALA A 33 -24.63 9.91 26.90
N PRO A 34 -24.82 10.20 28.20
CA PRO A 34 -24.05 11.23 28.88
C PRO A 34 -22.70 10.63 29.25
N GLY A 35 -21.64 11.13 28.61
CA GLY A 35 -20.27 10.67 28.79
C GLY A 35 -19.59 10.40 27.46
N THR A 36 -19.35 11.45 26.67
CA THR A 36 -18.42 11.39 25.55
C THR A 36 -17.02 11.23 26.11
N ALA A 37 -16.63 10.00 26.43
CA ALA A 37 -15.23 9.66 26.64
C ALA A 37 -14.50 10.11 25.36
N TYR A 38 -13.62 11.11 25.47
CA TYR A 38 -12.86 11.66 24.35
C TYR A 38 -11.89 10.59 23.84
N SER A 39 -12.41 9.70 23.00
CA SER A 39 -11.66 8.67 22.33
C SER A 39 -11.20 9.24 20.99
N PRO A 40 -9.90 9.20 20.67
CA PRO A 40 -9.40 9.64 19.36
C PRO A 40 -10.07 8.89 18.19
N TYR A 41 -10.64 7.72 18.47
CA TYR A 41 -11.39 6.91 17.51
C TYR A 41 -12.79 7.47 17.18
N LEU A 42 -13.34 8.42 17.96
CA LEU A 42 -14.64 9.03 17.67
C LEU A 42 -14.63 9.98 16.47
N LYS A 43 -13.46 10.52 16.10
CA LYS A 43 -13.29 11.39 14.93
C LYS A 43 -13.09 10.61 13.63
N SER A 44 -12.90 9.29 13.73
CA SER A 44 -12.59 8.43 12.59
C SER A 44 -13.82 7.65 12.16
N SER A 45 -13.99 7.45 10.85
CA SER A 45 -15.07 6.62 10.33
C SER A 45 -14.88 5.15 10.74
N LYS A 46 -15.98 4.40 10.85
CA LYS A 46 -15.93 2.94 11.12
C LYS A 46 -15.06 2.19 10.09
N SER A 47 -15.04 2.64 8.84
CA SER A 47 -14.21 2.08 7.77
C SER A 47 -12.72 2.40 7.92
N LEU A 48 -12.37 3.57 8.47
CA LEU A 48 -10.98 3.92 8.78
C LEU A 48 -10.50 3.12 10.01
N LEU A 49 -11.35 2.99 11.03
CA LEU A 49 -11.06 2.20 12.23
C LEU A 49 -10.91 0.70 11.94
N SER A 50 -11.62 0.14 10.96
CA SER A 50 -11.46 -1.26 10.57
C SER A 50 -10.15 -1.55 9.83
N ARG A 51 -9.48 -0.52 9.31
CA ARG A 51 -8.15 -0.63 8.68
C ARG A 51 -7.01 -0.52 9.68
N ILE A 52 -7.26 0.10 10.82
CA ILE A 52 -6.34 0.07 11.96
C ILE A 52 -6.48 -1.33 12.56
N ALA A 53 -5.39 -2.10 12.54
CA ALA A 53 -5.41 -3.44 13.09
C ALA A 53 -5.88 -3.37 14.55
N PRO A 54 -6.78 -4.26 15.00
CA PRO A 54 -7.07 -4.37 16.42
C PRO A 54 -5.74 -4.62 17.13
N LEU A 55 -5.38 -3.75 18.08
CA LEU A 55 -4.21 -3.89 18.95
C LEU A 55 -4.44 -5.06 19.94
N HIS A 56 -4.75 -6.25 19.42
CA HIS A 56 -5.09 -7.41 20.22
C HIS A 56 -3.88 -8.37 20.25
N PRO A 57 -3.33 -8.70 21.43
CA PRO A 57 -2.12 -9.51 21.57
C PRO A 57 -2.18 -10.89 20.89
N ASN A 58 -3.38 -11.41 20.63
CA ASN A 58 -3.62 -12.75 20.07
C ASN A 58 -4.15 -12.75 18.62
N ARG A 59 -4.06 -11.64 17.87
CA ARG A 59 -4.34 -11.70 16.42
C ARG A 59 -3.06 -12.01 15.66
N ARG A 60 -3.08 -13.14 14.92
CA ARG A 60 -2.01 -13.53 13.98
C ARG A 60 -1.71 -12.34 13.07
N THR A 61 -0.43 -11.99 12.96
CA THR A 61 0.05 -11.01 11.97
C THR A 61 -0.58 -11.37 10.62
N PRO A 62 -1.14 -10.40 9.87
CA PRO A 62 -1.63 -10.70 8.53
C PRO A 62 -0.48 -11.35 7.75
N PRO A 63 -0.77 -12.32 6.87
CA PRO A 63 0.27 -12.92 6.04
C PRO A 63 0.98 -11.79 5.27
N PRO A 64 2.30 -11.92 5.03
CA PRO A 64 3.01 -10.93 4.25
C PRO A 64 2.35 -10.76 2.88
N PRO A 65 2.45 -9.56 2.28
CA PRO A 65 1.97 -9.35 0.92
C PRO A 65 2.64 -10.36 -0.02
N LEU A 66 1.91 -10.79 -1.05
CA LEU A 66 2.46 -11.66 -2.09
C LEU A 66 3.61 -10.96 -2.82
N PRO A 67 4.63 -11.71 -3.28
CA PRO A 67 5.69 -11.13 -4.11
C PRO A 67 5.10 -10.50 -5.38
N PRO A 68 5.73 -9.46 -5.94
CA PRO A 68 5.28 -8.87 -7.18
C PRO A 68 5.25 -9.93 -8.30
N PRO A 69 4.30 -9.83 -9.25
CA PRO A 69 4.26 -10.73 -10.39
C PRO A 69 5.56 -10.62 -11.21
N PRO A 70 5.99 -11.70 -11.88
CA PRO A 70 7.15 -11.65 -12.76
C PRO A 70 6.93 -10.62 -13.88
N PRO A 71 8.01 -9.99 -14.39
CA PRO A 71 7.91 -9.08 -15.53
C PRO A 71 7.17 -9.74 -16.69
N PRO A 72 6.27 -9.02 -17.36
CA PRO A 72 5.54 -9.58 -18.50
C PRO A 72 6.52 -9.99 -19.60
N LYS A 73 6.20 -11.08 -20.31
CA LYS A 73 6.96 -11.46 -21.49
C LYS A 73 6.79 -10.37 -22.54
N LYS A 74 7.90 -9.94 -23.16
CA LYS A 74 7.86 -8.96 -24.25
C LYS A 74 6.90 -9.42 -25.33
N THR A 75 6.00 -8.53 -25.73
CA THR A 75 5.04 -8.82 -26.81
C THR A 75 5.77 -8.90 -28.16
N LYS A 76 5.19 -9.55 -29.16
CA LYS A 76 5.79 -9.64 -30.51
C LYS A 76 6.11 -8.24 -31.06
N LYS A 77 5.16 -7.31 -30.91
CA LYS A 77 5.29 -5.91 -31.33
C LYS A 77 6.43 -5.16 -30.61
N GLU A 78 6.64 -5.45 -29.34
CA GLU A 78 7.72 -4.85 -28.56
C GLU A 78 9.08 -5.37 -29.02
N ARG A 79 9.18 -6.64 -29.39
CA ARG A 79 10.41 -7.23 -29.92
C ARG A 79 10.78 -6.66 -31.29
N GLU A 80 9.81 -6.58 -32.20
CA GLU A 80 10.03 -5.99 -33.54
C GLU A 80 10.49 -4.53 -33.45
N ARG A 81 9.98 -3.77 -32.47
CA ARG A 81 10.43 -2.40 -32.22
C ARG A 81 11.88 -2.35 -31.72
N GLU A 82 12.27 -3.27 -30.83
CA GLU A 82 13.66 -3.34 -30.37
C GLU A 82 14.62 -3.76 -31.50
N GLU A 83 14.20 -4.67 -32.38
CA GLU A 83 14.96 -5.06 -33.58
C GLU A 83 15.16 -3.86 -34.52
N GLN A 84 14.10 -3.07 -34.75
CA GLN A 84 14.21 -1.82 -35.52
C GLN A 84 15.19 -0.83 -34.89
N TRP A 85 15.16 -0.65 -33.58
CA TRP A 85 16.12 0.23 -32.91
C TRP A 85 17.57 -0.25 -33.03
N GLU A 86 17.80 -1.57 -33.05
CA GLU A 86 19.15 -2.12 -33.29
C GLU A 86 19.60 -1.89 -34.73
N GLU A 87 18.73 -2.07 -35.72
CA GLU A 87 19.01 -1.76 -37.12
C GLU A 87 19.33 -0.27 -37.33
N GLU A 88 18.54 0.63 -36.76
CA GLU A 88 18.78 2.08 -36.81
C GLU A 88 20.12 2.47 -36.15
N LEU A 89 20.46 1.86 -35.02
CA LEU A 89 21.74 2.09 -34.35
C LEU A 89 22.91 1.62 -35.22
N ILE A 90 22.79 0.44 -35.84
CA ILE A 90 23.78 -0.09 -36.75
C ILE A 90 23.98 0.85 -37.94
N GLU A 91 22.89 1.36 -38.53
CA GLU A 91 22.96 2.32 -39.63
C GLU A 91 23.60 3.65 -39.20
N SER A 92 23.25 4.18 -38.03
CA SER A 92 23.81 5.44 -37.50
C SER A 92 25.32 5.38 -37.23
N VAL A 93 25.83 4.19 -36.92
CA VAL A 93 27.25 3.95 -36.63
C VAL A 93 28.04 3.68 -37.91
N GLY A 94 27.43 3.71 -39.11
CA GLY A 94 28.12 3.47 -40.38
C GLY A 94 28.04 2.02 -40.85
N GLY A 95 27.14 1.22 -40.28
CA GLY A 95 26.84 -0.14 -40.70
C GLY A 95 27.40 -1.22 -39.78
N ILE A 96 27.13 -2.48 -40.16
CA ILE A 96 27.38 -3.67 -39.32
C ILE A 96 28.87 -3.87 -39.00
N THR A 97 29.76 -3.43 -39.89
CA THR A 97 31.22 -3.57 -39.73
C THR A 97 31.77 -2.64 -38.67
N GLU A 98 31.34 -1.38 -38.67
CA GLU A 98 31.75 -0.40 -37.66
C GLU A 98 31.11 -0.74 -36.30
N TRP A 99 29.84 -1.17 -36.30
CA TRP A 99 29.16 -1.68 -35.12
C TRP A 99 29.88 -2.87 -34.48
N ALA A 100 30.33 -3.85 -35.27
CA ALA A 100 31.03 -5.03 -34.77
C ALA A 100 32.42 -4.71 -34.18
N CYS A 101 33.06 -3.65 -34.67
CA CYS A 101 34.36 -3.18 -34.16
C CYS A 101 34.23 -2.44 -32.81
N MET A 102 33.03 -1.97 -32.44
CA MET A 102 32.81 -1.34 -31.14
C MET A 102 32.86 -2.35 -29.99
N SER A 103 33.28 -1.88 -28.82
CA SER A 103 33.27 -2.69 -27.61
C SER A 103 31.83 -3.03 -27.17
N ASP A 104 31.66 -4.15 -26.47
CA ASP A 104 30.34 -4.56 -25.96
C ASP A 104 29.75 -3.53 -24.98
N ALA A 105 30.62 -2.78 -24.28
CA ALA A 105 30.22 -1.72 -23.36
C ALA A 105 29.61 -0.54 -24.11
N GLU A 106 30.23 -0.09 -25.20
CA GLU A 106 29.73 1.00 -26.02
C GLU A 106 28.42 0.62 -26.73
N ARG A 107 28.35 -0.60 -27.29
CA ARG A 107 27.11 -1.12 -27.89
C ARG A 107 25.97 -1.25 -26.89
N LYS A 108 26.29 -1.54 -25.62
CA LYS A 108 25.30 -1.60 -24.54
C LYS A 108 24.80 -0.21 -24.15
N GLU A 109 25.71 0.77 -24.05
CA GLU A 109 25.34 2.15 -23.70
C GLU A 109 24.50 2.77 -24.82
N MET A 110 24.87 2.60 -26.09
CA MET A 110 24.09 3.09 -27.24
C MET A 110 22.66 2.52 -27.27
N ARG A 111 22.50 1.22 -27.03
CA ARG A 111 21.17 0.59 -26.91
C ARG A 111 20.37 1.09 -25.72
N LYS A 112 21.04 1.38 -24.60
CA LYS A 112 20.40 1.93 -23.41
C LYS A 112 19.93 3.37 -23.66
N VAL A 113 20.79 4.22 -24.22
CA VAL A 113 20.46 5.61 -24.57
C VAL A 113 19.32 5.66 -25.58
N LYS A 114 19.35 4.84 -26.63
CA LYS A 114 18.25 4.77 -27.63
C LYS A 114 16.93 4.35 -26.98
N ARG A 115 16.96 3.35 -26.08
CA ARG A 115 15.78 2.93 -25.31
C ARG A 115 15.26 4.05 -24.40
N GLU A 116 16.16 4.74 -23.70
CA GLU A 116 15.78 5.83 -22.79
C GLU A 116 15.20 7.02 -23.56
N GLN A 117 15.81 7.41 -24.68
CA GLN A 117 15.32 8.49 -25.54
C GLN A 117 13.91 8.22 -26.06
N GLU A 118 13.65 7.00 -26.53
CA GLU A 118 12.37 6.63 -27.12
C GLU A 118 11.28 6.35 -26.06
N MET A 119 11.66 5.90 -24.86
CA MET A 119 10.73 5.69 -23.74
C MET A 119 10.41 6.98 -22.97
N LEU A 120 11.34 7.95 -22.87
CA LEU A 120 11.08 9.25 -22.25
C LEU A 120 10.13 10.13 -23.08
N GLY A 121 10.04 9.91 -24.40
CA GLY A 121 9.19 10.68 -25.30
C GLY A 121 7.67 10.45 -25.14
N TRP A 122 7.23 9.67 -24.15
CA TRP A 122 5.82 9.33 -23.90
C TRP A 122 5.30 9.79 -22.52
N GLU A 123 6.05 10.61 -21.78
CA GLU A 123 5.64 11.18 -20.47
C GLU A 123 5.26 12.69 -20.50
N ASP A 124 4.99 13.27 -21.68
CA ASP A 124 4.35 14.60 -21.82
C ASP A 124 2.90 14.48 -22.36
#